data_AF-A0A319DAS0-F1
#
_entry.id   AF-A0A319DAS0-F1
#
_cell.length_a   1.000
_cell.length_b   1.000
_cell.length_c   1.000
_cell.angle_alpha   90.00
_cell.angle_beta   90.00
_cell.angle_gamma   90.00
#
_symmetry.space_group_name_H-M   'P 1'
#
loop_
_entity.id
_entity.type
_entity.pdbx_description
1 polymer ?
#
loop_
_entity_poly.entity_id
_entity_poly.type
_entity_poly.pdbx_seq_one_letter_code
_entity_poly.pdbx_strand_id
1 'polypeptide(L)'
;LREILDDIHHVNILHGDPKPRNMMICSREKTSVLWVDFDCAQTFSRGDLTTKQENWVKEEDHMLDYFIQALAIDYKQGKIDTTRSYYYD
;
A
#
# COMPACT_ATOMS: atom_id res chain seq x y z
N LEU A 1 4.08 5.60 -4.57
CA LEU A 1 3.39 4.50 -3.84
C LEU A 1 3.46 4.75 -2.34
N ARG A 2 4.66 4.79 -1.75
CA ARG A 2 4.84 5.14 -0.33
C ARG A 2 4.20 6.47 0.07
N GLU A 3 4.44 7.52 -0.72
CA GLU A 3 3.84 8.84 -0.51
C GLU A 3 2.30 8.83 -0.42
N ILE A 4 1.62 7.98 -1.21
CA ILE A 4 0.15 7.89 -1.17
C ILE A 4 -0.31 7.21 0.13
N LEU A 5 0.43 6.19 0.59
CA LEU A 5 0.13 5.53 1.86
C LEU A 5 0.41 6.48 3.05
N ASP A 6 1.49 7.27 2.98
CA ASP A 6 1.78 8.32 3.95
C ASP A 6 0.64 9.32 4.07
N ASP A 7 0.06 9.76 2.94
CA ASP A 7 -1.08 10.67 2.94
C ASP A 7 -2.32 10.05 3.62
N ILE A 8 -2.57 8.75 3.40
CA ILE A 8 -3.65 7.99 4.05
C ILE A 8 -3.41 7.93 5.57
N HIS A 9 -2.20 7.59 6.00
CA HIS A 9 -1.84 7.53 7.41
C HIS A 9 -1.88 8.90 8.09
N HIS A 10 -1.48 9.95 7.37
CA HIS A 10 -1.47 11.33 7.88
C HIS A 10 -2.86 11.82 8.28
N VAL A 11 -3.90 11.32 7.60
CA VAL A 11 -5.31 11.62 7.95
C VAL A 11 -5.92 10.60 8.92
N ASN A 12 -5.09 9.83 9.62
CA ASN A 12 -5.48 8.81 10.61
C ASN A 12 -6.33 7.68 10.02
N ILE A 13 -6.03 7.26 8.79
CA ILE A 13 -6.65 6.10 8.15
C ILE A 13 -5.59 5.01 8.04
N LEU A 14 -5.94 3.77 8.39
CA LEU A 14 -5.22 2.56 7.99
C LEU A 14 -5.94 1.98 6.79
N HIS A 15 -5.25 1.61 5.71
CA HIS A 15 -5.94 1.01 4.56
C HIS A 15 -6.34 -0.44 4.82
N GLY A 16 -5.48 -1.22 5.50
CA GLY A 16 -5.74 -2.59 5.93
C GLY A 16 -5.56 -3.67 4.87
N ASP A 17 -5.34 -3.28 3.61
CA ASP A 17 -5.08 -4.20 2.48
C ASP A 17 -4.32 -3.47 1.35
N PRO A 18 -3.07 -3.03 1.59
CA PRO A 18 -2.29 -2.25 0.61
C PRO A 18 -1.72 -3.13 -0.51
N LYS A 19 -2.50 -4.10 -1.01
CA LYS A 19 -2.08 -5.06 -2.03
C LYS A 19 -2.19 -4.46 -3.45
N PRO A 20 -1.39 -4.93 -4.42
CA PRO A 20 -1.34 -4.36 -5.75
C PRO A 20 -2.66 -4.40 -6.53
N ARG A 21 -3.53 -5.39 -6.25
CA ARG A 21 -4.88 -5.45 -6.85
C ARG A 21 -5.74 -4.23 -6.54
N ASN A 22 -5.43 -3.53 -5.45
CA ASN A 22 -6.10 -2.31 -4.99
C ASN A 22 -5.41 -1.04 -5.50
N MET A 23 -4.42 -1.18 -6.40
CA MET A 23 -3.70 -0.08 -7.03
C MET A 23 -3.87 -0.15 -8.54
N MET A 24 -4.42 0.90 -9.13
CA MET A 24 -4.68 0.99 -10.57
C MET A 24 -3.78 2.05 -11.21
N ILE A 25 -3.20 1.72 -12.37
CA ILE A 25 -2.53 2.70 -13.21
C ILE A 25 -3.57 3.43 -14.05
N CYS A 26 -3.72 4.73 -13.82
CA CYS A 26 -4.54 5.60 -14.66
C CYS A 26 -3.64 6.26 -15.70
N SER A 27 -3.71 5.77 -16.95
CA SER A 27 -2.99 6.35 -18.08
C SER A 27 -3.98 7.13 -18.95
N ARG A 28 -4.22 8.40 -18.58
CA ARG A 28 -4.93 9.37 -19.43
C ARG A 28 -3.92 10.36 -19.99
N GLU A 29 -3.96 11.61 -19.56
CA GLU A 29 -3.00 12.65 -20.00
C GLU A 29 -1.66 12.56 -19.26
N LYS A 30 -1.67 12.03 -18.02
CA LYS A 30 -0.49 11.73 -17.21
C LYS A 30 -0.71 10.38 -16.55
N THR A 31 0.35 9.58 -16.48
CA THR A 31 0.34 8.32 -15.74
C THR A 31 0.30 8.62 -14.24
N SER A 32 -0.77 8.20 -13.57
CA SER A 32 -0.88 8.25 -12.11
C SER A 32 -1.26 6.88 -11.54
N VAL A 33 -1.04 6.71 -10.24
CA VAL A 33 -1.54 5.56 -9.48
C VAL A 33 -2.77 6.01 -8.71
N LEU A 34 -3.85 5.25 -8.82
CA LEU A 34 -5.07 5.40 -8.02
C LEU A 34 -5.17 4.22 -7.05
N TRP A 35 -5.33 4.51 -5.77
CA TRP A 35 -5.68 3.50 -4.77
C TRP A 35 -7.20 3.38 -4.70
N VAL A 36 -7.69 2.14 -4.72
CA VAL A 36 -9.10 1.77 -4.73
C VAL A 36 -9.36 0.73 -3.64
N ASP A 37 -10.62 0.42 -3.38
CA ASP A 37 -11.04 -0.60 -2.42
C ASP A 37 -10.60 -0.33 -0.96
N PHE A 38 -11.46 0.40 -0.24
CA PHE A 38 -11.26 0.79 1.16
C PHE A 38 -12.13 -0.02 2.12
N ASP A 39 -12.63 -1.20 1.72
CA ASP A 39 -13.56 -1.98 2.54
C ASP A 39 -12.90 -2.54 3.83
N CYS A 40 -11.58 -2.71 3.83
CA CYS A 40 -10.79 -3.05 5.02
C CYS A 40 -10.27 -1.83 5.80
N ALA A 41 -10.51 -0.62 5.31
CA ALA A 41 -9.92 0.58 5.88
C ALA A 41 -10.53 0.91 7.24
N GLN A 42 -9.70 1.42 8.14
CA GLN A 42 -10.09 1.80 9.49
C GLN A 42 -9.70 3.25 9.76
N THR A 43 -10.68 4.06 10.16
CA THR A 43 -10.44 5.41 10.65
C THR A 43 -10.10 5.37 12.13
N PHE A 44 -9.00 5.99 12.53
CA PHE A 44 -8.67 6.18 13.93
C PHE A 44 -9.27 7.48 14.46
N SER A 45 -9.53 7.52 15.76
CA SER A 45 -9.99 8.73 16.44
C SER A 45 -8.95 9.84 16.33
N ARG A 46 -9.42 11.10 16.29
CA ARG A 46 -8.51 12.26 16.35
C ARG A 46 -7.75 12.25 17.68
N GLY A 47 -6.42 12.12 17.60
CA GLY A 47 -5.52 12.03 18.75
C GLY A 47 -4.36 11.11 18.44
N ASP A 48 -3.56 10.80 19.47
CA ASP A 48 -2.44 9.88 19.32
C ASP A 48 -2.94 8.45 19.10
N LEU A 49 -2.23 7.72 18.25
CA LEU A 49 -2.49 6.31 18.04
C LEU A 49 -2.11 5.51 19.29
N THR A 50 -2.90 4.49 19.60
CA THR A 50 -2.47 3.49 20.59
C THR A 50 -1.26 2.73 20.05
N THR A 51 -0.43 2.18 20.93
CA THR A 51 0.74 1.35 20.53
C THR A 51 0.36 0.24 19.56
N LYS A 52 -0.85 -0.33 19.69
CA LYS A 52 -1.35 -1.34 18.76
C LYS A 52 -1.59 -0.79 17.36
N GLN A 53 -2.22 0.39 17.27
CA GLN A 53 -2.48 1.07 15.99
C GLN A 53 -1.19 1.55 15.34
N GLU A 54 -0.23 2.06 16.11
CA GLU A 54 1.10 2.41 15.61
C GLU A 54 1.81 1.19 15.00
N ASN A 55 1.68 0.01 15.64
CA ASN A 55 2.26 -1.21 15.10
C ASN A 55 1.60 -1.63 13.78
N TRP A 56 0.27 -1.52 13.66
CA TRP A 56 -0.43 -1.82 12.40
C TRP A 56 0.00 -0.88 11.28
N VAL A 57 0.14 0.42 11.55
CA VAL A 57 0.64 1.39 10.57
C VAL A 57 2.06 1.01 10.12
N LYS A 58 2.95 0.68 11.05
CA LYS A 58 4.33 0.25 10.73
C LYS A 58 4.37 -1.06 9.95
N GLU A 59 3.49 -2.01 10.26
CA GLU A 59 3.37 -3.26 9.50
C GLU A 59 2.93 -3.00 8.05
N GLU A 60 1.97 -2.09 7.85
CA GLU A 60 1.52 -1.66 6.53
C GLU A 60 2.65 -0.97 5.74
N ASP A 61 3.42 -0.10 6.40
CA ASP A 61 4.59 0.57 5.83
C ASP A 61 5.65 -0.43 5.38
N HIS A 62 6.04 -1.36 6.26
CA HIS A 62 7.04 -2.37 5.95
C HIS A 62 6.60 -3.29 4.80
N MET A 63 5.31 -3.62 4.75
CA MET A 63 4.75 -4.42 3.66
C MET A 63 4.87 -3.68 2.32
N LEU A 64 4.51 -2.40 2.28
CA LEU A 64 4.60 -1.60 1.06
C LEU A 64 6.05 -1.35 0.62
N ASP A 65 6.95 -1.08 1.57
CA ASP A 65 8.38 -0.90 1.30
C ASP A 65 9.00 -2.15 0.68
N TYR A 66 8.70 -3.32 1.26
CA TYR A 66 9.13 -4.59 0.69
C TYR A 66 8.55 -4.81 -0.71
N PHE A 67 7.25 -4.57 -0.89
CA PHE A 67 6.58 -4.74 -2.18
C PHE A 67 7.22 -3.86 -3.27
N ILE A 68 7.53 -2.60 -3.00
CA ILE A 68 8.17 -1.68 -3.96
C ILE A 68 9.54 -2.23 -4.41
N GLN A 69 10.34 -2.74 -3.47
CA GLN A 69 11.63 -3.35 -3.78
C GLN A 69 11.47 -4.63 -4.61
N ALA A 70 10.55 -5.51 -4.21
CA ALA A 70 10.25 -6.75 -4.90
C ALA A 70 9.75 -6.49 -6.34
N LEU A 71 8.92 -5.46 -6.54
CA LEU A 71 8.43 -5.06 -7.85
C LEU A 71 9.57 -4.61 -8.77
N ALA A 72 10.55 -3.88 -8.23
CA ALA A 72 11.74 -3.48 -9.00
C ALA A 72 12.61 -4.69 -9.40
N ILE A 73 12.65 -5.74 -8.57
CA ILE A 73 13.34 -7.00 -8.89
C ILE A 73 12.62 -7.73 -10.02
N ASP A 74 11.31 -7.92 -9.89
CA ASP A 74 10.47 -8.60 -10.89
C ASP A 74 10.54 -7.88 -12.25
N TYR A 75 10.51 -6.54 -12.25
CA TYR A 75 10.70 -5.73 -13.47
C TYR A 75 12.06 -6.00 -14.14
N LYS A 76 13.16 -6.04 -13.38
CA LYS A 76 14.50 -6.34 -13.90
C LYS A 76 14.61 -7.75 -14.47
N GLN A 77 13.91 -8.71 -13.86
CA GLN A 77 13.92 -10.10 -14.31
C GLN A 77 12.95 -10.36 -15.47
N GLY A 78 12.02 -9.44 -15.74
CA GLY A 78 11.00 -9.59 -16.78
C GLY A 78 9.93 -10.63 -16.46
N LYS A 79 9.80 -11.04 -15.20
CA LYS A 79 8.79 -12.00 -14.71
C LYS A 79 8.30 -11.64 -13.32
N ILE A 80 7.03 -11.93 -13.04
CA ILE A 80 6.45 -11.78 -11.70
C ILE A 80 6.77 -13.05 -10.92
N ASP A 81 7.65 -12.93 -9.93
CA ASP A 81 8.11 -14.05 -9.09
C ASP A 81 8.04 -13.65 -7.62
N THR A 82 8.79 -12.60 -7.25
CA THR A 82 8.90 -12.11 -5.86
C THR A 82 7.60 -11.52 -5.36
N THR A 83 6.88 -10.79 -6.22
CA THR A 83 5.61 -10.14 -5.87
C THR A 83 4.39 -11.03 -6.09
N ARG A 84 4.57 -12.26 -6.59
CA ARG A 84 3.46 -13.13 -7.02
C ARG A 84 2.41 -13.33 -5.92
N SER A 85 2.81 -13.57 -4.68
CA SER A 85 1.88 -13.77 -3.55
C SER A 85 1.00 -12.55 -3.30
N TYR A 86 1.50 -11.35 -3.53
CA TYR A 86 0.72 -10.12 -3.34
C TYR A 86 -0.44 -9.97 -4.34
N TYR A 87 -0.38 -10.66 -5.48
CA TYR A 87 -1.44 -10.66 -6.50
C TYR A 87 -2.43 -11.82 -6.35
N TYR A 88 -1.95 -12.99 -5.91
CA TYR A 88 -2.71 -14.24 -6.03
C TYR A 88 -3.01 -14.96 -4.70
N ASP A 89 -2.40 -14.51 -3.59
CA ASP A 89 -2.68 -15.01 -2.24
C ASP A 89 -3.43 -13.95 -1.40
#